data_AF-A0A093INK5-F1
#
_entry.id   AF-A0A093INK5-F1
#
_cell.length_a   1.000
_cell.length_b   1.000
_cell.length_c   1.000
_cell.angle_alpha   90.00
_cell.angle_beta   90.00
_cell.angle_gamma   90.00
#
_symmetry.space_group_name_H-M   'P 1'
#
loop_
_entity.id
_entity.type
_entity.pdbx_description
1 polymer ?
#
loop_
_entity_poly.entity_id
_entity_poly.type
_entity_poly.pdbx_seq_one_letter_code
_entity_poly.pdbx_strand_id
1 'polypeptide(L)'
;QEEEEAREILLPSWQGSSSHGITIDQTDAGVFVKRVQQNSPAAKMGVVKEGDQLLSATVYFDQLQAGEGAQLLSSMGHHTLGLRLLPKGGDRAP
;
A
#
# COMPACT_ATOMS: atom_id res chain seq x y z
N GLN A 1 7.73 25.22 10.81
CA GLN A 1 7.76 23.77 11.01
C GLN A 1 6.72 23.21 10.08
N GLU A 2 7.11 22.94 8.84
CA GLU A 2 6.31 22.06 7.98
C GLU A 2 6.48 20.68 8.59
N GLU A 3 5.47 20.26 9.36
CA GLU A 3 5.37 18.87 9.78
C GLU A 3 5.52 18.01 8.53
N GLU A 4 6.43 17.02 8.56
CA GLU A 4 6.48 16.00 7.52
C GLU A 4 5.17 15.22 7.57
N GLU A 5 4.14 15.74 6.90
CA GLU A 5 2.87 15.02 6.76
C GLU A 5 3.13 13.73 6.00
N ALA A 6 2.51 12.64 6.49
CA ALA A 6 2.53 11.36 5.82
C ALA A 6 1.95 11.52 4.41
N ARG A 7 2.72 11.08 3.40
CA ARG A 7 2.34 11.17 2.00
C ARG A 7 1.65 9.88 1.58
N GLU A 8 0.51 10.00 0.90
CA GLU A 8 -0.18 8.86 0.31
C GLU A 8 0.18 8.68 -1.16
N ILE A 9 0.33 7.43 -1.59
CA ILE A 9 0.58 7.06 -2.98
C ILE A 9 -0.23 5.81 -3.34
N LEU A 10 -0.81 5.80 -4.54
CA LEU A 10 -1.44 4.63 -5.13
C LEU A 10 -0.52 4.03 -6.19
N LEU A 11 -0.14 2.77 -5.99
CA LEU A 11 0.70 1.99 -6.89
C LEU A 11 -0.15 0.84 -7.47
N PRO A 12 -0.85 1.05 -8.59
CA PRO A 12 -1.74 0.04 -9.16
C PRO A 12 -0.95 -1.16 -9.67
N SER A 13 -1.61 -2.33 -9.77
CA SER A 13 -0.95 -3.56 -10.22
C SER A 13 0.30 -3.87 -9.40
N TRP A 14 0.19 -3.82 -8.07
CA TRP A 14 1.27 -4.21 -7.17
C TRP A 14 1.50 -5.72 -7.21
N GLN A 15 2.73 -6.16 -7.49
CA GLN A 15 3.16 -7.56 -7.39
C GLN A 15 4.40 -7.67 -6.49
N GLY A 16 4.43 -6.87 -5.43
CA GLY A 16 5.59 -6.71 -4.55
C GLY A 16 6.37 -5.44 -4.84
N SER A 17 7.20 -5.02 -3.88
CA SER A 17 7.87 -3.71 -3.94
C SER A 17 8.82 -3.57 -5.12
N SER A 18 9.45 -4.68 -5.53
CA SER A 18 10.33 -4.73 -6.70
C SER A 18 9.61 -4.42 -8.01
N SER A 19 8.31 -4.72 -8.14
CA SER A 19 7.55 -4.44 -9.37
C SER A 19 7.45 -2.94 -9.65
N HIS A 20 7.60 -2.11 -8.61
CA HIS A 20 7.60 -0.65 -8.68
C HIS A 20 8.99 -0.03 -8.49
N GLY A 21 10.04 -0.86 -8.44
CA GLY A 21 11.42 -0.42 -8.22
C GLY A 21 11.71 0.03 -6.79
N ILE A 22 10.94 -0.43 -5.81
CA ILE A 22 11.12 -0.11 -4.38
C ILE A 22 11.79 -1.29 -3.69
N THR A 23 12.87 -1.02 -2.97
CA THR A 23 13.44 -1.97 -2.00
C THR A 23 13.03 -1.54 -0.60
N ILE A 24 12.54 -2.48 0.20
CA ILE A 24 12.08 -2.24 1.57
C ILE A 24 13.11 -2.85 2.55
N ASP A 25 13.38 -2.14 3.64
CA ASP A 25 14.06 -2.66 4.82
C ASP A 25 13.07 -2.82 5.98
N GLN A 26 13.30 -3.81 6.84
CA GLN A 26 12.49 -4.05 8.03
C GLN A 26 13.39 -4.10 9.26
N THR A 27 13.00 -3.34 10.29
CA THR A 27 13.72 -3.23 11.56
C THR A 27 12.70 -3.27 12.70
N ASP A 28 13.17 -3.35 13.94
CA ASP A 28 12.32 -3.27 15.13
C ASP A 28 11.56 -1.93 15.23
N ALA A 29 12.07 -0.87 14.57
CA ALA A 29 11.43 0.45 14.53
C ALA A 29 10.33 0.56 13.45
N GLY A 30 10.24 -0.42 12.54
CA GLY A 30 9.24 -0.44 11.47
C GLY A 30 9.78 -0.80 10.10
N VAL A 31 8.99 -0.45 9.09
CA VAL A 31 9.21 -0.78 7.68
C VAL A 31 9.59 0.48 6.91
N PHE A 32 10.69 0.44 6.18
CA PHE A 32 11.27 1.64 5.55
C PHE A 32 11.61 1.41 4.08
N VAL A 33 11.53 2.47 3.28
CA VAL A 33 12.04 2.48 1.91
C VAL A 33 13.56 2.55 1.95
N LYS A 34 14.21 1.46 1.59
CA LYS A 34 15.68 1.38 1.52
C LYS A 34 16.24 2.07 0.29
N ARG A 35 15.59 1.85 -0.85
CA ARG A 35 16.06 2.33 -2.16
C ARG A 35 14.90 2.52 -3.12
N VAL A 36 14.97 3.57 -3.94
CA VAL A 36 14.09 3.74 -5.10
C VAL A 36 14.94 3.64 -6.37
N GLN A 37 14.65 2.65 -7.21
CA GLN A 37 15.37 2.44 -8.46
C GLN A 37 15.11 3.60 -9.43
N GLN A 38 16.17 4.16 -10.00
CA GLN A 38 16.05 5.23 -10.99
C GLN A 38 15.20 4.78 -12.19
N ASN A 39 14.37 5.69 -12.71
CA ASN A 39 13.45 5.46 -13.84
C ASN A 39 12.35 4.40 -13.61
N SER A 40 12.23 3.86 -12.39
CA SER A 40 11.13 2.97 -12.00
C SER A 40 9.78 3.71 -11.95
N PRO A 41 8.65 2.99 -11.92
CA PRO A 41 7.33 3.61 -11.70
C PRO A 41 7.29 4.52 -10.47
N ALA A 42 7.82 4.06 -9.32
CA ALA A 42 7.85 4.86 -8.10
C ALA A 42 8.72 6.12 -8.23
N ALA A 43 9.90 6.01 -8.87
CA ALA A 43 10.78 7.16 -9.12
C ALA A 43 10.11 8.21 -10.00
N LYS A 44 9.36 7.80 -11.03
CA LYS A 44 8.67 8.71 -11.95
C LYS A 44 7.55 9.49 -11.27
N MET A 45 6.91 8.91 -10.25
CA MET A 45 5.89 9.60 -9.47
C MET A 45 6.48 10.64 -8.52
N GLY A 46 7.73 10.47 -8.07
CA GLY A 46 8.44 11.45 -7.24
C GLY A 46 7.93 11.59 -5.79
N VAL A 47 6.95 10.79 -5.38
CA VAL A 47 6.35 10.83 -4.04
C VAL A 47 7.14 9.97 -3.04
N VAL A 48 7.59 8.79 -3.47
CA VAL A 48 8.36 7.83 -2.64
C VAL A 48 9.83 8.22 -2.64
N LYS A 49 10.43 8.33 -1.45
CA LYS A 49 11.84 8.67 -1.25
C LYS A 49 12.54 7.62 -0.39
N GLU A 50 13.86 7.53 -0.55
CA GLU A 50 14.69 6.71 0.34
C GLU A 50 14.62 7.26 1.76
N GLY A 51 14.49 6.36 2.74
CA GLY A 51 14.28 6.69 4.15
C GLY A 51 12.82 6.85 4.57
N ASP A 52 11.86 6.91 3.64
CA ASP A 52 10.44 7.01 3.98
C ASP A 52 9.98 5.79 4.81
N GLN A 53 9.29 6.04 5.92
CA GLN A 53 8.65 4.98 6.70
C GLN A 53 7.29 4.63 6.07
N LEU A 54 7.05 3.33 5.90
CA LEU A 54 5.74 2.81 5.49
C LEU A 54 4.87 2.65 6.74
N LEU A 55 3.96 3.60 6.96
CA LEU A 55 3.10 3.64 8.14
C LEU A 55 1.84 2.77 8.00
N SER A 56 1.27 2.69 6.79
CA SER A 56 0.07 1.91 6.52
C SER A 56 -0.02 1.54 5.04
N ALA A 57 -0.80 0.51 4.73
CA ALA A 57 -1.14 0.14 3.36
C ALA A 57 -2.65 -0.07 3.23
N THR A 58 -3.24 0.46 2.16
CA THR A 58 -4.64 0.19 1.80
C THR A 58 -4.65 -0.86 0.69
N VAL A 59 -5.37 -1.97 0.91
CA VAL A 59 -5.59 -2.99 -0.12
C VAL A 59 -6.97 -2.78 -0.72
N TYR A 60 -7.03 -2.63 -2.03
CA TYR A 60 -8.28 -2.56 -2.79
C TYR A 60 -8.69 -3.96 -3.27
N PHE A 61 -9.98 -4.26 -3.18
CA PHE A 61 -10.54 -5.59 -3.48
C PHE A 61 -11.12 -5.70 -4.91
N ASP A 62 -10.95 -4.66 -5.73
CA ASP A 62 -11.50 -4.54 -7.09
C ASP A 62 -10.79 -5.46 -8.11
N GLN A 63 -9.51 -5.76 -7.89
CA GLN A 63 -8.70 -6.62 -8.77
C GLN A 63 -8.49 -8.04 -8.24
N LEU A 64 -9.05 -8.39 -7.08
CA LEU A 64 -8.83 -9.70 -6.46
C LEU A 64 -9.63 -10.81 -7.15
N GLN A 65 -9.01 -11.97 -7.30
CA GLN A 65 -9.70 -13.17 -7.79
C GLN A 65 -10.66 -13.74 -6.73
N ALA A 66 -11.61 -14.57 -7.17
CA ALA A 66 -12.57 -15.18 -6.28
C ALA A 66 -11.87 -16.00 -5.17
N GLY A 67 -12.16 -15.66 -3.91
CA GLY A 67 -11.57 -16.31 -2.73
C GLY A 67 -10.20 -15.78 -2.29
N GLU A 68 -9.52 -14.97 -3.11
CA GLU A 68 -8.23 -14.37 -2.77
C GLU A 68 -8.36 -13.36 -1.61
N GLY A 69 -9.43 -12.57 -1.60
CA GLY A 69 -9.68 -11.59 -0.54
C GLY A 69 -9.82 -12.21 0.86
N ALA A 70 -10.46 -13.37 0.98
CA ALA A 70 -10.60 -14.06 2.27
C ALA A 70 -9.25 -14.62 2.77
N GLN A 71 -8.43 -15.15 1.86
CA GLN A 71 -7.09 -15.64 2.18
C GLN A 71 -6.17 -14.50 2.62
N LEU A 72 -6.22 -13.37 1.90
CA LEU A 72 -5.46 -12.18 2.22
C LEU A 72 -5.83 -11.62 3.60
N LEU A 73 -7.13 -11.48 3.91
CA LEU A 73 -7.58 -11.04 5.24
C LEU A 73 -7.13 -12.01 6.35
N SER A 74 -7.10 -13.31 6.06
CA SER A 74 -6.65 -14.33 7.02
C SER A 74 -5.14 -14.25 7.30
N SER A 75 -4.32 -13.78 6.34
CA SER A 75 -2.88 -13.64 6.54
C SER A 75 -2.48 -12.38 7.31
N MET A 76 -3.41 -11.47 7.60
CA MET A 76 -3.15 -10.23 8.34
C MET A 76 -2.99 -10.44 9.87
N GLY A 77 -3.25 -11.65 10.39
CA GLY A 77 -2.97 -11.99 11.78
C GLY A 77 -3.76 -11.14 12.80
N HIS A 78 -3.06 -10.66 13.85
CA HIS A 78 -3.66 -9.91 14.97
C HIS A 78 -3.56 -8.38 14.84
N HIS A 79 -3.22 -7.86 13.65
CA HIS A 79 -3.06 -6.42 13.44
C HIS A 79 -4.41 -5.70 13.36
N THR A 80 -4.42 -4.41 13.71
CA THR A 80 -5.60 -3.55 13.55
C THR A 80 -5.86 -3.28 12.07
N LEU A 81 -7.08 -3.53 11.60
CA LEU A 81 -7.47 -3.32 10.20
C LEU A 81 -8.47 -2.18 10.07
N GLY A 82 -8.16 -1.21 9.21
CA GLY A 82 -9.12 -0.21 8.74
C GLY A 82 -9.92 -0.77 7.56
N LEU A 83 -11.21 -1.07 7.76
CA LEU A 83 -12.09 -1.55 6.69
C LEU A 83 -13.01 -0.44 6.20
N ARG A 84 -13.10 -0.27 4.88
CA ARG A 84 -14.11 0.58 4.23
C ARG A 84 -15.26 -0.31 3.76
N LEU A 85 -16.45 -0.09 4.29
CA LEU A 85 -17.63 -0.91 4.00
C LEU A 85 -18.62 -0.15 3.13
N LEU A 86 -19.09 -0.79 2.05
CA LEU A 86 -20.24 -0.32 1.27
C LEU A 86 -21.48 -1.13 1.69
N PRO A 87 -22.50 -0.52 2.31
CA PRO A 87 -23.74 -1.21 2.64
C PRO A 87 -24.44 -1.72 1.37
N LYS A 88 -25.08 -2.89 1.46
CA LYS A 88 -25.98 -3.37 0.40
C LYS A 88 -27.13 -2.35 0.24
N GLY A 89 -27.09 -1.59 -0.85
CA GLY A 89 -28.03 -0.51 -1.16
C GLY A 89 -27.40 0.88 -1.36
N GLY A 90 -26.07 1.01 -1.20
CA GLY A 90 -25.34 2.28 -1.35
C GLY A 90 -25.06 2.73 -2.79
N ASP A 91 -25.10 1.82 -3.77
CA ASP A 91 -25.09 2.18 -5.19
C ASP A 91 -26.52 2.37 -5.65
N ARG A 92 -26.94 3.63 -5.67
CA ARG A 92 -28.01 4.07 -6.55
C ARG A 92 -27.48 3.86 -7.97
N ALA A 93 -28.01 2.83 -8.64
CA ALA A 93 -27.94 2.66 -10.08
C ALA A 93 -28.16 4.00 -10.80
N PRO A 94 -27.29 4.33 -11.75
CA PRO A 94 -27.67 4.23 -13.16
C PRO A 94 -26.74 3.36 -14.02
#